data_AF-A0A2G1BXY6-F1
#
_entry.id   AF-A0A2G1BXY6-F1
#
_cell.length_a   1.000
_cell.length_b   1.000
_cell.length_c   1.000
_cell.angle_alpha   90.00
_cell.angle_beta   90.00
_cell.angle_gamma   90.00
#
_symmetry.space_group_name_H-M   'P 1'
#
loop_
_entity.id
_entity.type
_entity.pdbx_description
1 polymer ?
#
loop_
_entity_poly.entity_id
_entity_poly.type
_entity_poly.pdbx_seq_one_letter_code
_entity_poly.pdbx_strand_id
1 'polypeptide(L)'
;MNNEEIIGTWKSKDFLLYAYRDDKIITLHVPDLERATLWVKDENNLTLVQGNISVQEIKNDIFEINFNGDAIHEKYNTISSRMHMKSDPQSFLIDLPDYGERYMEKIN
;
A
#
# COMPACT_ATOMS: atom_id res chain seq x y z
N MET A 1 0.59 -6.42 16.43
CA MET A 1 -0.61 -6.03 15.68
C MET A 1 -1.45 -7.25 15.40
N ASN A 2 -2.78 -7.15 15.52
CA ASN A 2 -3.66 -8.16 14.96
C ASN A 2 -3.62 -8.00 13.44
N ASN A 3 -3.15 -9.02 12.73
CA ASN A 3 -2.99 -8.96 11.27
C ASN A 3 -4.34 -8.79 10.51
N GLU A 4 -5.47 -8.84 11.23
CA GLU A 4 -6.81 -8.51 10.75
C GLU A 4 -6.92 -7.09 10.18
N GLU A 5 -6.08 -6.14 10.60
CA GLU A 5 -6.17 -4.73 10.19
C GLU A 5 -5.87 -4.47 8.71
N ILE A 6 -5.09 -5.33 8.03
CA ILE A 6 -4.59 -5.07 6.66
C ILE A 6 -5.47 -5.73 5.59
N ILE A 7 -6.27 -6.75 5.94
CA ILE A 7 -7.07 -7.52 4.98
C ILE A 7 -8.06 -6.60 4.26
N GLY A 8 -8.04 -6.62 2.93
CA GLY A 8 -8.96 -5.86 2.08
C GLY A 8 -8.31 -5.21 0.86
N THR A 9 -9.09 -4.36 0.19
CA THR A 9 -8.63 -3.54 -0.92
C THR A 9 -8.46 -2.10 -0.46
N TRP A 10 -7.32 -1.53 -0.73
CA TRP A 10 -6.98 -0.16 -0.37
C TRP A 10 -6.66 0.61 -1.63
N LYS A 11 -7.20 1.82 -1.75
CA LYS A 11 -7.00 2.68 -2.92
C LYS A 11 -6.44 4.01 -2.51
N SER A 12 -5.50 4.51 -3.31
CA SER A 12 -5.00 5.87 -3.13
C SER A 12 -6.09 6.91 -3.35
N LYS A 13 -6.08 7.96 -2.52
CA LYS A 13 -7.01 9.10 -2.61
C LYS A 13 -6.29 10.39 -2.24
N ASP A 14 -6.68 11.49 -2.89
CA ASP A 14 -6.21 12.81 -2.51
C ASP A 14 -6.78 13.23 -1.15
N PHE A 15 -5.92 13.76 -0.28
CA PHE A 15 -6.28 14.32 1.03
C PHE A 15 -5.56 15.66 1.26
N LEU A 16 -5.98 16.46 2.25
CA LEU A 16 -5.34 17.75 2.55
C LEU A 16 -3.84 17.52 2.85
N LEU A 17 -2.95 18.23 2.15
CA LEU A 17 -1.48 18.06 2.14
C LEU A 17 -0.95 16.83 1.36
N TYR A 18 -1.84 16.00 0.83
CA TYR A 18 -1.56 14.76 0.12
C TYR A 18 -2.37 14.70 -1.18
N ALA A 19 -2.18 15.71 -2.05
CA ALA A 19 -2.83 15.79 -3.36
C ALA A 19 -1.82 15.43 -4.45
N TYR A 20 -2.06 14.35 -5.17
CA TYR A 20 -1.11 13.80 -6.13
C TYR A 20 -1.29 14.38 -7.52
N ARG A 21 -2.54 14.73 -7.89
CA ARG A 21 -2.91 15.35 -9.17
C ARG A 21 -2.34 14.63 -10.40
N ASP A 22 -2.11 13.32 -10.29
CA ASP A 22 -1.52 12.50 -11.35
C ASP A 22 -2.50 11.49 -11.94
N ASP A 23 -3.77 11.55 -11.50
CA ASP A 23 -4.90 10.70 -11.90
C ASP A 23 -4.63 9.19 -11.79
N LYS A 24 -3.53 8.79 -11.11
CA LYS A 24 -3.16 7.38 -10.95
C LYS A 24 -4.03 6.73 -9.90
N ILE A 25 -4.51 5.52 -10.22
CA ILE A 25 -5.21 4.68 -9.26
C ILE A 25 -4.25 3.61 -8.78
N ILE A 26 -3.71 3.78 -7.58
CA ILE A 26 -2.86 2.78 -6.94
C ILE A 26 -3.71 1.94 -5.99
N THR A 27 -3.61 0.62 -6.11
CA THR A 27 -4.38 -0.34 -5.32
C THR A 27 -3.47 -1.35 -4.65
N LEU A 28 -3.63 -1.51 -3.34
CA LEU A 28 -3.06 -2.60 -2.57
C LEU A 28 -4.19 -3.56 -2.20
N HIS A 29 -4.07 -4.81 -2.61
CA HIS A 29 -5.02 -5.87 -2.23
C HIS A 29 -4.31 -6.91 -1.39
N VAL A 30 -4.90 -7.19 -0.24
CA VAL A 30 -4.41 -8.15 0.74
C VAL A 30 -5.56 -9.12 1.03
N PRO A 31 -5.68 -10.21 0.24
CA PRO A 31 -6.78 -11.17 0.38
C PRO A 31 -6.70 -12.00 1.67
N ASP A 32 -5.49 -12.17 2.22
CA ASP A 32 -5.21 -12.93 3.42
C ASP A 32 -3.90 -12.46 4.07
N LEU A 33 -3.50 -13.11 5.16
CA LEU A 33 -2.31 -12.75 5.93
C LEU A 33 -0.98 -13.09 5.26
N GLU A 34 -1.02 -13.84 4.16
CA GLU A 34 0.18 -14.38 3.53
C GLU A 34 0.46 -13.68 2.21
N ARG A 35 -0.56 -13.17 1.50
CA ARG A 35 -0.43 -12.72 0.12
C ARG A 35 -0.86 -11.27 -0.06
N ALA A 36 -0.19 -10.59 -0.98
CA ALA A 36 -0.60 -9.26 -1.42
C ALA A 36 -0.27 -9.02 -2.89
N THR A 37 -0.99 -8.06 -3.48
CA THR A 37 -0.73 -7.54 -4.82
C THR A 37 -0.84 -6.03 -4.78
N LEU A 38 0.17 -5.35 -5.28
CA LEU A 38 0.20 -3.90 -5.47
C LEU A 38 0.21 -3.62 -6.97
N TRP A 39 -0.76 -2.84 -7.45
CA TRP A 39 -0.82 -2.44 -8.86
C TRP A 39 -1.25 -0.99 -9.02
N VAL A 40 -0.91 -0.46 -10.18
CA VAL A 40 -1.31 0.87 -10.64
C VAL A 40 -2.19 0.69 -11.85
N LYS A 41 -3.43 1.16 -11.75
CA LYS A 41 -4.31 1.33 -12.89
C LYS A 41 -3.96 2.63 -13.60
N ASP A 42 -3.44 2.45 -14.80
CA ASP A 42 -3.11 3.45 -15.81
C ASP A 42 -3.66 2.95 -17.17
N GLU A 43 -3.16 3.44 -18.31
CA GLU A 43 -3.56 2.97 -19.65
C GLU A 43 -3.48 1.44 -19.84
N ASN A 44 -2.54 0.74 -19.16
CA ASN A 44 -2.30 -0.70 -19.37
C ASN A 44 -2.45 -1.61 -18.12
N ASN A 45 -2.86 -1.09 -16.95
CA ASN A 45 -2.79 -1.78 -15.65
C ASN A 45 -1.43 -2.44 -15.38
N LEU A 46 -0.63 -1.85 -14.50
CA LEU A 46 0.69 -2.36 -14.16
C LEU A 46 0.71 -2.97 -12.75
N THR A 47 0.90 -4.27 -12.64
CA THR A 47 1.26 -4.91 -11.36
C THR A 47 2.68 -4.50 -11.01
N LEU A 48 2.88 -3.86 -9.84
CA LEU A 48 4.20 -3.47 -9.36
C LEU A 48 4.90 -4.63 -8.65
N VAL A 49 4.14 -5.31 -7.78
CA VAL A 49 4.60 -6.49 -7.06
C VAL A 49 3.43 -7.37 -6.65
N GLN A 50 3.65 -8.68 -6.65
CA GLN A 50 2.75 -9.68 -6.11
C GLN A 50 3.53 -10.77 -5.39
N GLY A 51 2.99 -11.31 -4.31
CA GLY A 51 3.63 -12.42 -3.62
C GLY A 51 3.30 -12.45 -2.15
N ASN A 52 4.19 -13.08 -1.38
CA ASN A 52 4.01 -13.20 0.04
C ASN A 52 4.29 -11.86 0.73
N ILE A 53 3.45 -11.47 1.68
CA ILE A 53 3.57 -10.21 2.42
C ILE A 53 4.06 -10.46 3.84
N SER A 54 4.98 -9.62 4.31
CA SER A 54 5.29 -9.50 5.73
C SER A 54 5.35 -8.03 6.13
N VAL A 55 4.90 -7.73 7.35
CA VAL A 55 4.84 -6.37 7.87
C VAL A 55 5.63 -6.31 9.17
N GLN A 56 6.57 -5.39 9.25
CA GLN A 56 7.44 -5.20 10.40
C GLN A 56 7.35 -3.75 10.89
N GLU A 57 7.09 -3.57 12.18
CA GLU A 57 7.20 -2.25 12.81
C GLU A 57 8.68 -1.89 12.99
N ILE A 58 9.05 -0.67 12.61
CA ILE A 58 10.43 -0.17 12.74
C ILE A 58 10.52 0.97 13.75
N LYS A 59 9.54 1.88 13.77
CA LYS A 59 9.56 3.03 14.68
C LYS A 59 8.21 3.76 14.71
N ASN A 60 7.61 3.94 15.89
CA ASN A 60 6.49 4.88 16.13
C ASN A 60 5.49 4.98 14.96
N ASP A 61 4.68 3.94 14.76
CA ASP A 61 3.68 3.83 13.68
C ASP A 61 4.24 3.74 12.25
N ILE A 62 5.56 3.61 12.08
CA ILE A 62 6.22 3.33 10.81
C ILE A 62 6.48 1.82 10.69
N PHE A 63 5.99 1.28 9.58
CA PHE A 63 6.05 -0.12 9.21
C PHE A 63 6.77 -0.29 7.88
N GLU A 64 7.55 -1.35 7.75
CA GLU A 64 7.99 -1.86 6.45
C GLU A 64 7.06 -2.97 6.00
N ILE A 65 6.58 -2.86 4.77
CA ILE A 65 5.84 -3.89 4.08
C ILE A 65 6.80 -4.53 3.08
N ASN A 66 7.10 -5.80 3.31
CA ASN A 66 7.97 -6.59 2.46
C ASN A 66 7.14 -7.56 1.63
N PHE A 67 7.45 -7.64 0.34
CA PHE A 67 6.88 -8.55 -0.63
C PHE A 67 7.96 -9.53 -1.07
N ASN A 68 7.63 -10.82 -1.03
CA ASN A 68 8.45 -11.88 -1.58
C ASN A 68 7.69 -12.59 -2.69
N GLY A 69 8.02 -12.24 -3.92
CA GLY A 69 7.41 -12.79 -5.13
C GLY A 69 7.83 -12.04 -6.38
N ASP A 70 6.91 -11.90 -7.32
CA ASP A 70 7.18 -11.28 -8.61
C ASP A 70 7.00 -9.77 -8.51
N ALA A 71 8.11 -9.02 -8.55
CA ALA A 71 8.11 -7.58 -8.71
C ALA A 71 8.63 -7.20 -10.09
N ILE A 72 8.08 -6.13 -10.67
CA ILE A 72 8.61 -5.57 -11.92
C ILE A 72 10.01 -4.97 -11.72
N HIS A 73 10.33 -4.62 -10.47
CA HIS A 73 11.64 -4.13 -10.05
C HIS A 73 11.80 -4.35 -8.55
N GLU A 74 13.02 -4.73 -8.11
CA GLU A 74 13.35 -5.01 -6.71
C GLU A 74 13.01 -3.88 -5.71
N LYS A 75 12.92 -2.62 -6.17
CA LYS A 75 12.57 -1.48 -5.32
C LYS A 75 11.14 -1.59 -4.77
N TYR A 76 10.27 -2.35 -5.43
CA TYR A 76 8.91 -2.60 -4.97
C TYR A 76 8.81 -3.77 -3.98
N ASN A 77 9.91 -4.49 -3.71
CA ASN A 77 9.91 -5.60 -2.75
C ASN A 77 9.83 -5.11 -1.30
N THR A 78 10.28 -3.89 -1.01
CA THR A 78 10.21 -3.31 0.34
C THR A 78 9.70 -1.89 0.23
N ILE A 79 8.59 -1.61 0.89
CA ILE A 79 7.97 -0.28 0.91
C ILE A 79 7.72 0.16 2.35
N SER A 80 7.97 1.43 2.63
CA SER A 80 7.69 2.02 3.93
C SER A 80 6.23 2.48 4.00
N SER A 81 5.61 2.31 5.14
CA SER A 81 4.24 2.71 5.42
C SER A 81 4.17 3.38 6.79
N ARG A 82 3.36 4.42 6.92
CA ARG A 82 2.98 5.00 8.21
C ARG A 82 1.52 4.72 8.45
N MET A 83 1.22 3.88 9.43
CA MET A 83 -0.16 3.62 9.82
C MET A 83 -0.63 4.73 10.75
N HIS A 84 -1.36 5.70 10.19
CA HIS A 84 -2.08 6.68 10.98
C HIS A 84 -3.57 6.53 10.67
N MET A 85 -4.29 5.84 11.55
CA MET A 85 -5.68 5.48 11.32
C MET A 85 -6.62 6.47 11.99
N LYS A 86 -7.31 7.29 11.19
CA LYS A 86 -8.69 7.67 11.55
C LYS A 86 -9.55 6.42 11.46
N SER A 87 -10.59 6.35 12.29
CA SER A 87 -11.37 5.13 12.49
C SER A 87 -12.52 4.90 11.48
N ASP A 88 -12.70 5.75 10.46
CA ASP A 88 -13.69 5.51 9.40
C ASP A 88 -13.51 6.47 8.19
N PRO A 89 -13.10 5.99 6.99
CA PRO A 89 -12.62 4.64 6.72
C PRO A 89 -11.22 4.42 7.30
N GLN A 90 -10.83 3.16 7.47
CA GLN A 90 -9.45 2.79 7.79
C GLN A 90 -8.49 3.35 6.73
N SER A 91 -7.39 3.95 7.18
CA SER A 91 -6.44 4.64 6.29
C SER A 91 -4.99 4.57 6.76
N PHE A 92 -4.04 4.67 5.82
CA PHE A 92 -2.60 4.80 6.12
C PHE A 92 -1.86 5.55 5.00
N LEU A 93 -0.63 5.95 5.25
CA LEU A 93 0.28 6.52 4.25
C LEU A 93 1.29 5.45 3.81
N ILE A 94 1.60 5.36 2.52
CA ILE A 94 2.57 4.42 1.97
C ILE A 94 3.56 5.12 1.06
N ASP A 95 4.85 5.01 1.30
CA ASP A 95 5.87 5.56 0.42
C ASP A 95 6.23 4.55 -0.67
N LEU A 96 5.84 4.87 -1.90
CA LEU A 96 6.01 4.00 -3.06
C LEU A 96 7.14 4.51 -3.96
N PRO A 97 8.08 3.65 -4.38
CA PRO A 97 9.06 4.03 -5.39
C PRO A 97 8.37 4.57 -6.65
N ASP A 98 8.92 5.62 -7.26
CA ASP A 98 8.38 6.34 -8.43
C ASP A 98 7.04 7.09 -8.24
N TYR A 99 6.27 6.78 -7.19
CA TYR A 99 4.97 7.41 -6.91
C TYR A 99 5.00 8.30 -5.65
N GLY A 100 6.00 8.17 -4.78
CA GLY A 100 6.09 8.91 -3.51
C GLY A 100 5.05 8.49 -2.47
N GLU A 101 4.91 9.28 -1.41
CA GLU A 101 4.02 9.00 -0.27
C GLU A 101 2.53 9.12 -0.63
N ARG A 102 1.79 8.01 -0.64
CA ARG A 102 0.36 7.88 -0.98
C ARG A 102 -0.53 7.67 0.24
N TYR A 103 -1.60 8.47 0.34
CA TYR A 103 -2.69 8.23 1.29
C TYR A 103 -3.63 7.17 0.73
N MET A 104 -3.80 6.09 1.49
CA MET A 104 -4.56 4.90 1.13
C MET A 104 -5.81 4.82 2.03
N GLU A 105 -6.99 4.72 1.42
CA GLU A 105 -8.24 4.40 2.13
C GLU A 105 -8.68 2.98 1.80
N LYS A 106 -9.15 2.26 2.80
CA LYS A 106 -9.81 0.97 2.60
C LYS A 106 -11.11 1.19 1.83
N ILE A 107 -11.28 0.47 0.73
CA ILE A 107 -12.54 0.38 0.00
C ILE A 107 -13.17 -0.94 0.42
N ASN A 108 -14.16 -0.87 1.31
CA ASN A 108 -15.21 -1.84 1.65
C ASN A 108 -15.64 -1.64 3.11
#